data_AF-A0AAD5UMV2-F1
#
_entry.id   AF-A0AAD5UMV2-F1
#
_cell.length_a   1.000
_cell.length_b   1.000
_cell.length_c   1.000
_cell.angle_alpha   90.00
_cell.angle_beta   90.00
_cell.angle_gamma   90.00
#
_symmetry.space_group_name_H-M   'P 1'
#
loop_
_entity.id
_entity.type
_entity.pdbx_description
1 polymer ?
#
loop_
_entity_poly.entity_id
_entity_poly.type
_entity_poly.pdbx_seq_one_letter_code
_entity_poly.pdbx_strand_id
1 'polypeptide(L)'
;MVVGGKKGGKFNKTQRGVERQFTSETELQAQAQQIKRRDMPSDSEEESDNEPVERKVANPAAAVIEISNPNKQTAKPMKLKDLSINDDEEAEQPQLTRREREALEKEQKKQHYFKLQMEGKTDQARADLARLAMIRKQREEAKLKREEAENAAKAKKEESLNAGKSITSKAFGKK
;
A
#
# COMPACT_ATOMS: atom_id res chain seq x y z
N MET A 1 -56.71 8.64 -47.10
CA MET A 1 -56.11 7.54 -46.32
C MET A 1 -54.60 7.73 -46.30
N VAL A 2 -54.02 7.66 -45.10
CA VAL A 2 -52.70 8.18 -44.72
C VAL A 2 -51.56 7.27 -45.19
N VAL A 3 -50.55 7.83 -45.84
CA VAL A 3 -49.33 7.13 -46.26
C VAL A 3 -48.47 6.86 -45.02
N GLY A 4 -48.33 5.59 -44.66
CA GLY A 4 -47.54 5.13 -43.51
C GLY A 4 -46.03 5.27 -43.75
N GLY A 5 -45.42 6.26 -43.10
CA GLY A 5 -43.96 6.40 -43.00
C GLY A 5 -43.34 5.28 -42.16
N LYS A 6 -42.53 4.44 -42.78
CA LYS A 6 -41.77 3.35 -42.17
C LYS A 6 -40.67 3.95 -41.27
N LYS A 7 -40.84 3.86 -39.95
CA LYS A 7 -39.88 4.37 -38.95
C LYS A 7 -38.53 3.67 -39.13
N GLY A 8 -37.46 4.47 -39.24
CA GLY A 8 -36.08 4.02 -39.42
C GLY A 8 -35.65 3.02 -38.34
N GLY A 9 -34.98 1.94 -38.79
CA GLY A 9 -34.38 0.95 -37.92
C GLY A 9 -33.33 1.59 -37.02
N LYS A 10 -33.47 1.40 -35.71
CA LYS A 10 -32.47 1.78 -34.72
C LYS A 10 -31.27 0.84 -34.88
N PHE A 11 -30.24 1.29 -35.60
CA PHE A 11 -28.95 0.61 -35.60
C PHE A 11 -28.39 0.67 -34.17
N ASN A 12 -28.31 -0.48 -33.50
CA ASN A 12 -27.62 -0.62 -32.23
C ASN A 12 -26.12 -0.35 -32.46
N LYS A 13 -25.68 0.89 -32.20
CA LYS A 13 -24.26 1.25 -32.20
C LYS A 13 -23.60 0.42 -31.09
N THR A 14 -22.79 -0.56 -31.48
CA THR A 14 -21.97 -1.29 -30.51
C THR A 14 -20.99 -0.29 -29.89
N GLN A 15 -21.08 -0.09 -28.57
CA GLN A 15 -20.14 0.73 -27.82
C GLN A 15 -18.79 0.02 -27.78
N ARG A 16 -18.03 0.08 -28.88
CA ARG A 16 -16.63 -0.31 -28.92
C ARG A 16 -15.84 0.82 -28.27
N GLY A 17 -15.42 0.62 -27.02
CA GLY A 17 -14.56 1.57 -26.31
C GLY A 17 -14.92 1.85 -24.86
N VAL A 18 -15.69 0.99 -24.17
CA VAL A 18 -15.77 1.08 -22.71
C VAL A 18 -14.38 0.80 -22.15
N GLU A 19 -13.77 1.82 -21.52
CA GLU A 19 -12.50 1.67 -20.82
C GLU A 19 -12.61 0.49 -19.85
N ARG A 20 -11.63 -0.43 -19.93
CA ARG A 20 -11.53 -1.53 -18.98
C ARG A 20 -11.27 -0.93 -17.61
N GLN A 21 -12.29 -0.86 -16.78
CA GLN A 21 -12.16 -0.51 -15.37
C GLN A 21 -11.40 -1.66 -14.71
N PHE A 22 -10.13 -1.43 -14.36
CA PHE A 22 -9.38 -2.34 -13.51
C PHE A 22 -9.79 -2.05 -12.06
N THR A 23 -10.09 -3.11 -11.30
CA THR A 23 -10.31 -3.00 -9.85
C THR A 23 -9.12 -2.30 -9.20
N SER A 24 -9.36 -1.29 -8.36
CA SER A 24 -8.28 -0.57 -7.71
C SER A 24 -7.54 -1.47 -6.73
N GLU A 25 -6.26 -1.19 -6.48
CA GLU A 25 -5.43 -1.95 -5.53
C GLU A 25 -6.06 -1.98 -4.12
N THR A 26 -6.75 -0.90 -3.75
CA THR A 26 -7.52 -0.80 -2.52
C THR A 26 -8.71 -1.76 -2.47
N GLU A 27 -9.39 -1.99 -3.60
CA GLU A 27 -10.56 -2.86 -3.71
C GLU A 27 -10.14 -4.33 -3.70
N LEU A 28 -9.04 -4.66 -4.38
CA LEU A 28 -8.40 -5.98 -4.30
C LEU A 28 -7.95 -6.31 -2.87
N GLN A 29 -7.36 -5.34 -2.17
CA GLN A 29 -6.91 -5.54 -0.79
C GLN A 29 -8.11 -5.70 0.18
N ALA A 30 -9.18 -4.95 -0.02
CA ALA A 30 -10.42 -5.09 0.73
C ALA A 30 -11.05 -6.48 0.50
N GLN A 31 -11.10 -6.94 -0.75
CA GLN A 31 -11.62 -8.26 -1.11
C GLN A 31 -10.77 -9.37 -0.47
N ALA A 32 -9.45 -9.26 -0.49
CA ALA A 32 -8.54 -10.20 0.16
C ALA A 32 -8.73 -10.23 1.69
N GLN A 33 -8.97 -9.08 2.34
CA GLN A 33 -9.29 -9.03 3.77
C GLN A 33 -10.65 -9.67 4.08
N GLN A 34 -11.62 -9.51 3.19
CA GLN A 34 -12.95 -10.11 3.33
C GLN A 34 -12.89 -11.64 3.21
N ILE A 35 -12.08 -12.16 2.28
CA ILE A 35 -11.82 -13.60 2.13
C ILE A 35 -11.11 -14.13 3.39
N LYS A 36 -10.07 -13.43 3.87
CA LYS A 36 -9.40 -13.80 5.13
C LYS A 36 -10.32 -13.83 6.35
N ARG A 37 -11.35 -12.98 6.41
CA ARG A 37 -12.36 -13.02 7.48
C ARG A 37 -13.35 -14.17 7.34
N ARG A 38 -13.62 -14.64 6.12
CA ARG A 38 -14.45 -15.83 5.87
C ARG A 38 -13.70 -17.13 6.16
N ASP A 39 -12.40 -17.15 5.88
CA ASP A 39 -11.54 -18.33 6.08
C ASP A 39 -10.94 -18.41 7.51
N MET A 40 -11.15 -17.38 8.35
CA MET A 40 -10.78 -17.43 9.77
C MET A 40 -11.99 -17.96 10.55
N PRO A 41 -11.88 -19.13 11.22
CA PRO A 41 -13.01 -19.70 11.94
C PRO A 41 -13.38 -18.78 13.10
N SER A 42 -14.49 -18.06 12.92
CA SER A 42 -15.24 -17.50 14.04
C SER A 42 -15.87 -18.68 14.75
N ASP A 43 -15.41 -18.96 15.97
CA ASP A 43 -15.98 -19.89 16.93
C ASP A 43 -17.47 -19.58 17.15
N SER A 44 -18.33 -20.23 16.39
CA SER A 44 -19.78 -20.23 16.52
C SER A 44 -20.28 -21.51 15.84
N GLU A 45 -20.65 -22.49 16.66
CA GLU A 45 -21.31 -23.72 16.24
C GLU A 45 -22.53 -23.42 15.35
N GLU A 46 -22.53 -23.93 14.11
CA GLU A 46 -23.76 -24.36 13.45
C GLU A 46 -23.45 -25.44 12.41
N GLU A 47 -24.08 -26.58 12.62
CA GLU A 47 -24.03 -27.83 11.87
C GLU A 47 -24.66 -27.64 10.48
N SER A 48 -23.92 -27.93 9.40
CA SER A 48 -24.53 -28.08 8.07
C SER A 48 -23.75 -29.10 7.25
N ASP A 49 -24.21 -30.33 7.34
CA ASP A 49 -23.90 -31.45 6.46
C ASP A 49 -24.25 -31.11 5.00
N ASN A 50 -23.30 -31.28 4.08
CA ASN A 50 -23.54 -31.16 2.65
C ASN A 50 -22.62 -32.11 1.89
N GLU A 51 -23.17 -33.26 1.50
CA GLU A 51 -22.50 -34.29 0.72
C GLU A 51 -21.94 -33.75 -0.62
N PRO A 52 -20.67 -34.03 -0.96
CA PRO A 52 -20.13 -33.71 -2.27
C PRO A 52 -20.51 -34.79 -3.30
N VAL A 53 -21.32 -34.42 -4.28
CA VAL A 53 -21.63 -35.27 -5.44
C VAL A 53 -20.37 -35.40 -6.33
N GLU A 54 -19.71 -36.56 -6.27
CA GLU A 54 -18.53 -36.89 -7.05
C GLU A 54 -18.82 -36.89 -8.57
N ARG A 55 -18.37 -35.84 -9.27
CA ARG A 55 -18.21 -35.90 -10.73
C ARG A 55 -16.85 -36.53 -11.03
N LYS A 56 -16.86 -37.79 -11.49
CA LYS A 56 -15.69 -38.49 -12.01
C LYS A 56 -15.12 -37.74 -13.21
N VAL A 57 -14.14 -36.88 -12.98
CA VAL A 57 -13.36 -36.23 -14.05
C VAL A 57 -12.30 -37.24 -14.48
N ALA A 58 -12.50 -37.86 -15.65
CA ALA A 58 -11.48 -38.71 -16.24
C ALA A 58 -10.22 -37.86 -16.51
N ASN A 59 -9.05 -38.44 -16.19
CA ASN A 59 -7.70 -37.87 -16.23
C ASN A 59 -7.53 -36.53 -17.00
N PRO A 60 -7.15 -35.43 -16.32
CA PRO A 60 -6.91 -34.14 -16.99
C PRO A 60 -5.72 -34.18 -17.98
N ALA A 61 -4.88 -35.22 -17.91
CA ALA A 61 -3.76 -35.44 -18.82
C ALA A 61 -4.19 -35.88 -20.23
N ALA A 62 -5.38 -36.48 -20.39
CA ALA A 62 -5.86 -36.95 -21.70
C ALA A 62 -6.37 -35.80 -22.61
N ALA A 63 -6.53 -34.59 -22.06
CA ALA A 63 -7.02 -33.42 -22.79
C ALA A 63 -5.91 -32.43 -23.18
N VAL A 64 -4.63 -32.79 -23.02
CA VAL A 64 -3.50 -31.97 -23.46
C VAL A 64 -3.22 -32.30 -24.93
N ILE A 65 -3.88 -31.56 -25.83
CA ILE A 65 -3.52 -31.58 -27.26
C ILE A 65 -2.09 -31.04 -27.38
N GLU A 66 -1.17 -31.84 -27.93
CA GLU A 66 0.19 -31.42 -28.21
C GLU A 66 0.19 -30.38 -29.34
N ILE A 67 0.06 -29.11 -28.97
CA ILE A 67 0.11 -27.99 -29.92
C ILE A 67 1.58 -27.80 -30.33
N SER A 68 2.00 -28.53 -31.37
CA SER A 68 3.27 -28.30 -32.05
C SER A 68 3.14 -27.09 -32.97
N ASN A 69 3.76 -25.97 -32.60
CA ASN A 69 3.81 -24.77 -33.42
C ASN A 69 4.94 -24.93 -34.47
N PRO A 70 4.65 -25.05 -35.77
CA PRO A 70 5.66 -25.25 -36.80
C PRO A 70 6.62 -24.06 -36.97
N ASN A 71 6.27 -22.87 -36.46
CA ASN A 71 7.16 -21.70 -36.42
C ASN A 71 7.97 -21.59 -35.12
N LYS A 72 7.87 -22.55 -34.19
CA LYS A 72 8.62 -22.53 -32.94
C LYS A 72 10.10 -22.84 -33.24
N GLN A 73 10.89 -21.78 -33.37
CA GLN A 73 12.34 -21.91 -33.45
C GLN A 73 12.86 -22.55 -32.16
N THR A 74 13.45 -23.73 -32.27
CA THR A 74 14.08 -24.43 -31.16
C THR A 74 15.40 -23.73 -30.84
N ALA A 75 15.48 -23.06 -29.69
CA ALA A 75 16.73 -22.46 -29.23
C ALA A 75 17.80 -23.55 -29.07
N LYS A 76 18.96 -23.37 -29.73
CA LYS A 76 20.12 -24.25 -29.57
C LYS A 76 20.83 -23.89 -28.25
N PRO A 77 21.25 -24.85 -27.41
CA PRO A 77 21.96 -24.56 -26.18
C PRO A 77 23.37 -24.03 -26.51
N MET A 78 23.58 -22.73 -26.34
CA MET A 78 24.91 -22.11 -26.41
C MET A 78 25.56 -22.15 -25.02
N LYS A 79 26.87 -22.39 -24.99
CA LYS A 79 27.64 -22.47 -23.74
C LYS A 79 27.96 -21.04 -23.29
N LEU A 80 27.90 -20.79 -21.98
CA LEU A 80 28.23 -19.47 -21.41
C LEU A 80 29.62 -18.95 -21.77
N LYS A 81 30.55 -19.84 -22.17
CA LYS A 81 31.91 -19.49 -22.58
C LYS A 81 31.99 -18.85 -23.98
N ASP A 82 31.01 -19.11 -24.84
CA ASP A 82 30.93 -18.52 -26.18
C ASP A 82 30.24 -17.13 -26.16
N LEU A 83 29.70 -16.74 -25.01
CA LEU A 83 29.18 -15.40 -24.70
C LEU A 83 30.26 -14.48 -24.13
N SER A 84 31.54 -14.74 -24.44
CA SER A 84 32.64 -13.87 -24.06
C SER A 84 32.46 -12.49 -24.69
N ILE A 85 31.88 -11.60 -23.89
CA ILE A 85 31.99 -10.15 -23.99
C ILE A 85 33.49 -9.88 -23.92
N ASN A 86 34.13 -9.70 -25.07
CA ASN A 86 35.52 -9.28 -25.11
C ASN A 86 35.58 -7.89 -24.47
N ASP A 87 36.46 -7.72 -23.49
CA ASP A 87 36.65 -6.50 -22.69
C ASP A 87 37.27 -5.32 -23.47
N ASP A 88 37.30 -5.39 -24.81
CA ASP A 88 37.78 -4.33 -25.71
C ASP A 88 36.63 -3.54 -26.38
N GLU A 89 35.40 -3.66 -25.86
CA GLU A 89 34.17 -3.05 -26.39
C GLU A 89 33.71 -1.85 -25.54
N GLU A 90 34.56 -0.85 -25.33
CA GLU A 90 34.09 0.49 -24.92
C GLU A 90 33.31 1.20 -26.04
N ALA A 91 33.29 0.64 -27.27
CA ALA A 91 32.65 1.22 -28.44
C ALA A 91 31.25 0.65 -28.78
N GLU A 92 30.90 -0.57 -28.33
CA GLU A 92 29.59 -1.17 -28.63
C GLU A 92 28.91 -1.76 -27.39
N GLN A 93 28.76 -0.96 -26.33
CA GLN A 93 27.60 -1.15 -25.46
C GLN A 93 26.37 -1.17 -26.37
N PRO A 94 25.55 -2.25 -26.37
CA PRO A 94 24.40 -2.36 -27.26
C PRO A 94 23.59 -1.10 -27.05
N GLN A 95 23.48 -0.28 -28.10
CA GLN A 95 22.81 1.00 -28.01
C GLN A 95 21.38 0.72 -27.58
N LEU A 96 21.10 0.90 -26.28
CA LEU A 96 19.79 0.69 -25.68
C LEU A 96 18.78 1.25 -26.65
N THR A 97 17.87 0.39 -27.07
CA THR A 97 16.87 0.77 -28.06
C THR A 97 16.18 2.02 -27.53
N ARG A 98 15.75 2.93 -28.43
CA ARG A 98 15.12 4.20 -28.01
C ARG A 98 14.06 4.01 -26.92
N ARG A 99 13.34 2.88 -26.99
CA ARG A 99 12.36 2.43 -26.01
C ARG A 99 12.95 2.10 -24.63
N GLU A 100 14.09 1.44 -24.57
CA GLU A 100 14.79 1.10 -23.33
C GLU A 100 15.41 2.34 -22.68
N ARG A 101 15.95 3.28 -23.47
CA ARG A 101 16.46 4.56 -22.93
C ARG A 101 15.34 5.38 -22.27
N GLU A 102 14.21 5.53 -22.95
CA GLU A 102 13.06 6.25 -22.39
C GLU A 102 12.46 5.53 -21.15
N ALA A 103 12.49 4.19 -21.13
CA ALA A 103 12.05 3.42 -19.96
C ALA A 103 12.96 3.64 -18.75
N LEU A 104 14.28 3.59 -18.94
CA LEU A 104 15.26 3.84 -17.89
C LEU A 104 15.19 5.27 -17.37
N GLU A 105 15.06 6.26 -18.26
CA GLU A 105 14.94 7.65 -17.85
C GLU A 105 13.64 7.90 -17.06
N LYS A 106 12.53 7.25 -17.46
CA LYS A 106 11.28 7.30 -16.71
C LYS A 106 11.43 6.68 -15.32
N GLU A 107 12.16 5.59 -15.21
CA GLU A 107 12.43 4.95 -13.93
C GLU A 107 13.34 5.82 -13.05
N GLN A 108 14.42 6.36 -13.61
CA GLN A 108 15.32 7.29 -12.92
C GLN A 108 14.59 8.53 -12.41
N LYS A 109 13.69 9.11 -13.21
CA LYS A 109 12.86 10.25 -12.80
C LYS A 109 11.94 9.91 -11.64
N LYS A 110 11.32 8.73 -11.65
CA LYS A 110 10.51 8.23 -10.53
C LYS A 110 11.36 8.04 -9.27
N GLN A 111 12.50 7.38 -9.39
CA GLN A 111 13.43 7.18 -8.28
C GLN A 111 13.92 8.51 -7.71
N HIS A 112 14.24 9.48 -8.56
CA HIS A 112 14.62 10.83 -8.16
C HIS A 112 13.48 11.55 -7.44
N TYR A 113 12.25 11.46 -7.94
CA TYR A 113 11.07 12.00 -7.26
C TYR A 113 10.87 11.38 -5.88
N PHE A 114 10.94 10.05 -5.78
CA PHE A 114 10.86 9.36 -4.49
C PHE A 114 11.99 9.79 -3.55
N LYS A 115 13.22 9.92 -4.07
CA LYS A 115 14.35 10.41 -3.29
C LYS A 115 14.10 11.82 -2.75
N LEU A 116 13.61 12.75 -3.59
CA LEU A 116 13.26 14.11 -3.16
C LEU A 116 12.12 14.13 -2.12
N GLN A 117 11.15 13.22 -2.24
CA GLN A 117 10.07 13.07 -1.25
C GLN A 117 10.64 12.59 0.09
N MET A 118 11.52 11.59 0.07
CA MET A 118 12.18 11.06 1.27
C MET A 118 13.10 12.09 1.92
N GLU A 119 13.79 12.91 1.11
CA GLU A 119 14.60 14.05 1.57
C GLU A 119 13.74 15.20 2.12
N GLY A 120 12.42 15.16 1.95
CA GLY A 120 11.53 16.22 2.43
C GLY A 120 11.51 17.47 1.57
N LYS A 121 11.98 17.42 0.32
CA LYS A 121 12.11 18.61 -0.55
C LYS A 121 10.85 18.93 -1.35
N THR A 122 10.03 17.92 -1.65
CA THR A 122 8.73 18.12 -2.31
C THR A 122 7.76 18.90 -1.42
N ASP A 123 6.81 19.64 -2.01
CA ASP A 123 5.84 20.42 -1.23
C ASP A 123 5.00 19.55 -0.29
N GLN A 124 4.66 18.33 -0.73
CA GLN A 124 3.93 17.35 0.08
C GLN A 124 4.74 16.91 1.30
N ALA A 125 6.01 16.51 1.11
CA ALA A 125 6.83 16.08 2.23
C ALA A 125 7.16 17.22 3.20
N ARG A 126 7.33 18.45 2.68
CA ARG A 126 7.48 19.65 3.53
C ARG A 126 6.23 19.90 4.38
N ALA A 127 5.04 19.78 3.80
CA ALA A 127 3.79 19.93 4.53
C ALA A 127 3.63 18.85 5.62
N ASP A 128 3.97 17.59 5.30
CA ASP A 128 3.91 16.49 6.26
C ASP A 128 4.92 16.69 7.41
N LEU A 129 6.15 17.10 7.11
CA LEU A 129 7.15 17.44 8.13
C LEU A 129 6.69 18.61 9.01
N ALA A 130 6.10 19.65 8.42
CA ALA A 130 5.56 20.78 9.17
C ALA A 130 4.41 20.34 10.09
N ARG A 131 3.51 19.46 9.60
CA ARG A 131 2.45 18.87 10.40
C ARG A 131 3.00 18.05 11.57
N LEU A 132 3.99 17.21 11.32
CA LEU A 132 4.66 16.43 12.37
C LEU A 132 5.35 17.34 13.39
N ALA A 133 5.99 18.42 12.96
CA ALA A 133 6.61 19.40 13.84
C ALA A 133 5.57 20.10 14.74
N MET A 134 4.41 20.48 14.21
CA MET A 134 3.32 21.03 15.03
C MET A 134 2.84 20.04 16.09
N ILE A 135 2.66 18.76 15.74
CA ILE A 135 2.25 17.72 16.70
C ILE A 135 3.33 17.53 17.78
N ARG A 136 4.61 17.53 17.41
CA ARG A 136 5.71 17.43 18.38
C ARG A 136 5.68 18.60 19.37
N LYS A 137 5.54 19.83 18.88
CA LYS A 137 5.41 21.03 19.71
C LYS A 137 4.21 20.93 20.66
N GLN A 138 3.04 20.55 20.16
CA GLN A 138 1.85 20.37 21.00
C GLN A 138 2.06 19.30 22.09
N ARG A 139 2.77 18.21 21.77
CA ARG A 139 3.10 17.18 22.76
C ARG A 139 4.09 17.67 23.80
N GLU A 140 5.12 18.41 23.39
CA GLU A 140 6.11 19.01 24.28
C GLU A 140 5.46 20.04 25.20
N GLU A 141 4.68 20.97 24.64
CA GLU A 141 3.91 21.95 25.42
C GLU A 141 2.92 21.29 26.39
N ALA A 142 2.26 20.21 25.98
CA ALA A 142 1.35 19.48 26.87
C ALA A 142 2.10 18.76 28.00
N LYS A 143 3.31 18.23 27.73
CA LYS A 143 4.16 17.64 28.78
C LYS A 143 4.66 18.71 29.74
N LEU A 144 5.18 19.82 29.23
CA LEU A 144 5.62 20.95 30.05
C LEU A 144 4.48 21.48 30.92
N LYS A 145 3.28 21.70 30.36
CA LYS A 145 2.10 22.11 31.15
C LYS A 145 1.71 21.10 32.22
N ARG A 146 1.86 19.80 31.96
CA ARG A 146 1.61 18.75 32.97
C ARG A 146 2.66 18.77 34.08
N GLU A 147 3.93 18.90 33.73
CA GLU A 147 5.03 18.98 34.69
C GLU A 147 4.94 20.24 35.55
N GLU A 148 4.62 21.40 34.96
CA GLU A 148 4.38 22.65 35.68
C GLU A 148 3.18 22.55 36.64
N ALA A 149 2.06 21.96 36.19
CA ALA A 149 0.91 21.74 37.05
C ALA A 149 1.21 20.78 38.20
N GLU A 150 1.98 19.72 37.95
CA GLU A 150 2.40 18.77 38.98
C GLU A 150 3.35 19.42 40.00
N ASN A 151 4.31 20.22 39.53
CA ASN A 151 5.23 20.96 40.41
C ASN A 151 4.51 22.01 41.24
N ALA A 152 3.57 22.76 40.66
CA ALA A 152 2.75 23.72 41.40
C ALA A 152 1.85 23.01 42.43
N ALA A 153 1.31 21.83 42.11
CA ALA A 153 0.54 21.03 43.06
C ALA A 153 1.42 20.48 44.20
N LYS A 154 2.65 20.05 43.91
CA LYS A 154 3.64 19.63 44.92
C LYS A 154 4.03 20.79 45.82
N ALA A 155 4.35 21.96 45.26
CA ALA A 155 4.67 23.16 46.03
C ALA A 155 3.51 23.55 46.96
N LYS A 156 2.27 23.59 46.47
CA LYS A 156 1.08 23.86 47.31
C LYS A 156 0.89 22.81 48.41
N LYS A 157 1.13 21.53 48.11
CA LYS A 157 1.08 20.46 49.11
C LYS A 157 2.16 20.68 50.17
N GLU A 158 3.40 20.95 49.79
CA GLU A 158 4.49 21.21 50.73
C GLU A 158 4.26 22.45 51.57
N GLU A 159 3.76 23.55 50.98
CA GLU A 159 3.35 24.75 51.71
C GLU A 159 2.23 24.44 52.72
N SER A 160 1.21 23.67 52.32
CA SER A 160 0.12 23.28 53.23
C SER A 160 0.60 22.37 54.36
N LEU A 161 1.52 21.45 54.07
CA LEU A 161 2.14 20.57 55.07
C LEU A 161 3.04 21.36 56.01
N ASN A 162 3.81 22.33 55.51
CA ASN A 162 4.66 23.19 56.32
C ASN A 162 3.83 24.15 57.18
N ALA A 163 2.76 24.72 56.64
CA ALA A 163 1.79 25.50 57.41
C ALA A 163 1.17 24.64 58.51
N GLY A 164 0.73 23.41 58.20
CA GLY A 164 0.22 22.45 59.18
C GLY A 164 1.23 22.14 60.30
N LYS A 165 2.48 21.83 59.95
CA LYS A 165 3.59 21.61 60.90
C LYS A 165 3.87 22.83 61.77
N SER A 166 3.77 24.04 61.21
CA SER A 166 3.98 25.29 61.95
C SER A 166 2.86 25.59 62.94
N ILE A 167 1.62 25.23 62.60
CA ILE A 167 0.45 25.38 63.46
C ILE A 167 0.51 24.37 64.59
N THR A 168 0.85 23.10 64.29
CA THR A 168 1.00 22.07 65.33
C THR A 168 2.18 22.38 66.26
N SER A 169 3.32 22.83 65.75
CA SER A 169 4.45 23.21 66.61
C SER A 169 4.14 24.44 67.48
N LYS A 170 3.38 25.43 66.99
CA LYS A 170 2.88 26.54 67.82
C LYS A 170 1.84 26.08 68.86
N ALA A 171 0.95 25.17 68.50
CA ALA A 171 -0.09 24.67 69.40
C ALA A 171 0.47 23.77 70.52
N PHE A 172 1.53 23.00 70.22
CA PHE A 172 2.16 22.08 71.17
C PHE A 172 3.46 22.63 71.82
N GLY A 173 3.92 23.82 71.44
CA GLY A 173 5.24 24.36 71.79
C GLY A 173 5.22 25.63 72.65
N LYS A 174 4.89 25.50 73.94
CA LYS A 174 5.65 26.07 75.07
C LYS A 174 5.05 25.59 76.41
N LYS A 175 5.72 24.62 77.03
CA LYS A 175 5.95 24.57 78.48
C LYS A 175 7.45 24.72 78.68
#